data_AF-A0A1J3D7V4-F1
#
_entry.id   AF-A0A1J3D7V4-F1
#
_cell.length_a   1.000
_cell.length_b   1.000
_cell.length_c   1.000
_cell.angle_alpha   90.00
_cell.angle_beta   90.00
_cell.angle_gamma   90.00
#
_symmetry.space_group_name_H-M   'P 1'
#
loop_
_entity.id
_entity.type
_entity.pdbx_description
1 polymer ?
#
loop_
_entity_poly.entity_id
_entity_poly.type
_entity_poly.pdbx_seq_one_letter_code
_entity_poly.pdbx_strand_id
1 'polypeptide(L)'
;MIVGLSQNGFAEEALRLFSKMMKESSSVRPNYVTFLGVLSACSHTGLVEDGYKYFNEMEKTHKIKPMMVHYGAMVDILGRAGRLSG
;
A
#
# COMPACT_ATOMS: atom_id res chain seq x y z
N MET A 1 4.92 -11.44 -4.01
CA MET A 1 6.20 -10.86 -3.55
C MET A 1 5.98 -9.65 -2.64
N ILE A 2 5.34 -8.56 -3.07
CA ILE A 2 5.15 -7.35 -2.23
C ILE A 2 4.44 -7.65 -0.90
N VAL A 3 3.28 -8.33 -0.90
CA VAL A 3 2.57 -8.70 0.34
C VAL A 3 3.44 -9.53 1.29
N GLY A 4 4.19 -10.50 0.76
CA GLY A 4 5.07 -11.35 1.55
C GLY A 4 6.19 -10.55 2.24
N LEU A 5 6.81 -9.60 1.54
CA LEU A 5 7.81 -8.70 2.11
C LEU A 5 7.21 -7.85 3.23
N SER A 6 6.04 -7.24 2.99
CA SER A 6 5.34 -6.41 3.98
C SER A 6 4.98 -7.18 5.25
N GLN A 7 4.60 -8.46 5.14
CA GLN A 7 4.20 -9.30 6.27
C GLN A 7 5.38 -9.87 7.06
N ASN A 8 6.58 -9.94 6.47
CA ASN A 8 7.76 -10.55 7.08
C ASN A 8 8.78 -9.51 7.57
N GLY A 9 8.35 -8.27 7.81
CA GLY A 9 9.21 -7.20 8.35
C GLY A 9 10.08 -6.47 7.32
N PHE A 10 9.91 -6.76 6.03
CA PHE A 10 10.67 -6.13 4.93
C PHE A 10 9.84 -5.05 4.22
N ALA A 11 9.16 -4.21 5.00
CA ALA A 11 8.23 -3.21 4.48
C ALA A 11 8.91 -2.18 3.54
N GLU A 12 10.11 -1.71 3.86
CA GLU A 12 10.88 -0.82 2.97
C GLU A 12 11.22 -1.48 1.62
N GLU A 13 11.57 -2.77 1.65
CA GLU A 13 11.85 -3.51 0.43
C GLU A 13 10.60 -3.71 -0.43
N ALA A 14 9.44 -3.92 0.22
CA ALA A 14 8.15 -3.98 -0.46
C ALA A 14 7.85 -2.68 -1.22
N LEU A 15 8.10 -1.52 -0.59
CA LEU A 15 7.92 -0.19 -1.20
C LEU A 15 8.93 0.08 -2.32
N ARG A 16 10.19 -0.34 -2.15
CA ARG A 16 11.22 -0.25 -3.19
C ARG A 16 10.83 -1.07 -4.43
N LEU A 17 10.33 -2.28 -4.23
CA LEU A 17 9.87 -3.15 -5.31
C LEU A 17 8.65 -2.57 -6.02
N PHE A 18 7.71 -1.97 -5.27
CA PHE A 18 6.58 -1.25 -5.86
C PHE A 18 7.05 -0.04 -6.68
N SER A 19 7.97 0.77 -6.16
CA SER A 19 8.53 1.90 -6.92
C SER A 19 9.21 1.44 -8.21
N LYS A 20 9.89 0.29 -8.20
CA LYS A 20 10.48 -0.31 -9.41
C LYS A 20 9.42 -0.73 -10.42
N MET A 21 8.36 -1.43 -9.96
CA MET A 21 7.20 -1.79 -10.79
C MET A 21 6.57 -0.57 -11.47
N MET A 22 6.52 0.56 -10.76
CA MET A 22 5.93 1.81 -11.26
C MET A 22 6.83 2.60 -12.22
N LYS A 23 8.16 2.47 -12.10
CA LYS A 23 9.14 3.20 -12.93
C LYS A 23 9.48 2.48 -14.24
N GLU A 24 9.47 1.16 -14.22
CA GLU A 24 9.79 0.38 -15.40
C GLU A 24 8.58 0.34 -16.35
N SER A 25 8.80 0.54 -17.64
CA SER A 25 7.84 0.23 -18.72
C SER A 25 7.58 -1.27 -18.84
N SER A 26 7.55 -1.97 -17.71
CA SER A 26 7.31 -3.39 -17.61
C SER A 26 5.85 -3.67 -17.96
N SER A 27 5.60 -4.82 -18.57
CA SER A 27 4.25 -5.33 -18.81
C SER A 27 3.49 -5.64 -17.52
N VAL A 28 4.15 -5.58 -16.36
CA VAL A 28 3.60 -5.94 -15.05
C VAL A 28 2.96 -4.72 -14.42
N ARG A 29 1.63 -4.76 -14.30
CA ARG A 29 0.85 -3.71 -13.64
C ARG A 29 0.52 -4.08 -12.20
N PRO A 30 0.41 -3.09 -11.29
CA PRO A 30 -0.10 -3.36 -9.97
C PRO A 30 -1.57 -3.81 -10.06
N ASN A 31 -1.98 -4.69 -9.15
CA ASN A 31 -3.35 -5.14 -8.99
C ASN A 31 -3.82 -4.90 -7.54
N TYR A 32 -5.03 -5.34 -7.20
CA TYR A 32 -5.57 -5.13 -5.86
C TYR A 32 -4.67 -5.74 -4.75
N VAL A 33 -4.10 -6.93 -4.97
CA VAL A 33 -3.20 -7.58 -4.00
C VAL A 33 -1.91 -6.77 -3.83
N THR A 34 -1.38 -6.22 -4.94
CA THR A 34 -0.21 -5.34 -4.90
C THR A 34 -0.46 -4.14 -3.98
N PHE A 35 -1.59 -3.46 -4.16
CA PHE A 35 -1.94 -2.29 -3.34
C PHE A 35 -2.17 -2.65 -1.88
N LEU A 36 -2.81 -3.79 -1.58
CA LEU A 36 -2.92 -4.27 -0.20
C LEU A 36 -1.55 -4.45 0.46
N GLY A 37 -0.58 -5.03 -0.26
CA GLY A 37 0.78 -5.19 0.24
C GLY A 37 1.50 -3.86 0.48
N VAL A 38 1.32 -2.88 -0.41
CA VAL A 38 1.87 -1.52 -0.27
C VAL A 38 1.28 -0.81 0.94
N LEU A 39 -0.05 -0.84 1.12
CA LEU A 39 -0.72 -0.24 2.27
C LEU A 39 -0.28 -0.91 3.58
N SER A 40 -0.13 -2.23 3.58
CA SER A 40 0.40 -2.96 4.73
C SER A 40 1.85 -2.53 5.06
N ALA A 41 2.68 -2.30 4.04
CA ALA A 41 4.03 -1.78 4.26
C ALA A 41 4.00 -0.38 4.88
N CYS A 42 3.16 0.53 4.37
CA CYS A 42 2.98 1.87 4.94
C CYS A 42 2.53 1.84 6.39
N SER A 43 1.69 0.86 6.77
CA SER A 43 1.26 0.67 8.15
C SER A 43 2.43 0.31 9.07
N HIS A 44 3.28 -0.62 8.64
CA HIS A 44 4.44 -1.07 9.43
C HIS A 44 5.55 -0.02 9.53
N THR A 45 5.69 0.87 8.55
CA THR A 45 6.73 1.92 8.52
C THR A 45 6.24 3.28 9.01
N GLY A 46 4.96 3.42 9.37
CA GLY A 46 4.37 4.70 9.81
C GLY A 46 4.24 5.75 8.69
N LEU A 47 4.28 5.34 7.43
CA LEU A 47 4.20 6.22 6.26
C LEU A 47 2.74 6.56 5.93
N VAL A 48 2.10 7.37 6.78
CA VAL A 48 0.66 7.68 6.67
C VAL A 48 0.32 8.41 5.37
N GLU A 49 1.12 9.42 5.00
CA GLU A 49 0.87 10.22 3.80
C GLU A 49 1.03 9.40 2.51
N ASP A 50 2.01 8.50 2.47
CA ASP A 50 2.16 7.54 1.37
C ASP A 50 1.01 6.55 1.32
N GLY A 51 0.51 6.09 2.48
CA GLY A 51 -0.69 5.28 2.58
C GLY A 51 -1.89 5.93 1.88
N TYR A 52 -2.17 7.19 2.20
CA TYR A 52 -3.22 7.97 1.52
C TYR A 52 -2.96 8.13 0.02
N LYS A 53 -1.72 8.45 -0.36
CA LYS A 53 -1.33 8.60 -1.76
C LYS A 53 -1.63 7.33 -2.55
N TYR A 54 -1.12 6.18 -2.10
CA TYR A 54 -1.28 4.91 -2.80
C TYR A 54 -2.73 4.44 -2.82
N PHE A 55 -3.47 4.64 -1.72
CA PHE A 55 -4.91 4.34 -1.68
C PHE A 55 -5.69 5.15 -2.73
N ASN A 56 -5.37 6.45 -2.89
CA ASN A 56 -6.00 7.30 -3.89
C ASN A 56 -5.58 6.95 -5.33
N GLU A 57 -4.31 6.65 -5.56
CA GLU A 57 -3.78 6.26 -6.87
C GLU A 57 -4.40 4.95 -7.37
N MET A 58 -4.74 4.03 -6.47
CA MET A 58 -5.37 2.75 -6.78
C MET A 58 -6.59 2.93 -7.70
N GLU A 59 -7.50 3.84 -7.36
CA GLU A 59 -8.67 4.14 -8.19
C GLU A 59 -8.36 5.17 -9.28
N LYS A 60 -7.75 6.30 -8.92
CA LYS A 60 -7.59 7.44 -9.84
C LYS A 60 -6.68 7.11 -11.02
N THR A 61 -5.55 6.47 -10.73
CA THR A 61 -4.47 6.18 -11.69
C THR A 61 -4.61 4.77 -12.26
N HIS A 62 -4.87 3.78 -11.41
CA HIS A 62 -4.84 2.37 -11.81
C HIS A 62 -6.21 1.77 -12.14
N LYS A 63 -7.30 2.52 -11.90
CA LYS A 63 -8.69 2.07 -12.13
C LYS A 63 -9.06 0.80 -11.36
N ILE A 64 -8.43 0.60 -10.20
CA ILE A 64 -8.71 -0.51 -9.29
C ILE A 64 -9.52 0.04 -8.14
N LYS A 65 -10.75 -0.47 -7.95
CA LYS A 65 -11.59 -0.03 -6.84
C LYS A 65 -11.10 -0.63 -5.51
N PRO A 66 -10.99 0.16 -4.44
CA PRO A 66 -10.71 -0.37 -3.11
C PRO A 66 -11.79 -1.34 -2.65
N MET A 67 -11.37 -2.48 -2.12
CA MET A 67 -12.22 -3.44 -1.39
C MET A 67 -12.06 -3.28 0.12
N MET A 68 -12.93 -3.91 0.92
CA MET A 68 -12.90 -3.83 2.39
C MET A 68 -11.52 -4.03 3.01
N VAL A 69 -10.71 -4.95 2.48
CA VAL A 69 -9.34 -5.19 2.96
C VAL A 69 -8.41 -3.98 2.85
N HIS A 70 -8.62 -3.12 1.84
CA HIS A 70 -7.82 -1.89 1.67
C HIS A 70 -8.26 -0.81 2.65
N TYR A 71 -9.57 -0.70 2.91
CA TYR A 71 -10.08 0.18 3.97
C TYR A 71 -9.58 -0.27 5.34
N GLY A 72 -9.58 -1.58 5.61
CA GLY A 72 -8.99 -2.15 6.83
C GLY A 72 -7.50 -1.79 6.98
N ALA A 73 -6.73 -1.85 5.88
CA ALA A 73 -5.33 -1.42 5.89
C ALA A 73 -5.19 0.09 6.20
N MET A 74 -6.07 0.94 5.67
CA MET A 74 -6.07 2.39 6.01
C MET A 74 -6.42 2.64 7.48
N VAL A 75 -7.36 1.87 8.05
CA VAL A 75 -7.67 1.94 9.49
C VAL A 75 -6.45 1.55 10.32
N ASP A 76 -5.72 0.49 9.95
CA ASP A 76 -4.50 0.08 10.65
C ASP A 76 -3.40 1.16 10.57
N ILE A 77 -3.17 1.75 9.38
CA ILE A 77 -2.24 2.87 9.19
C ILE A 77 -2.59 4.03 10.14
N LEU A 78 -3.85 4.44 10.18
CA LEU A 78 -4.29 5.59 10.98
C LEU A 78 -4.31 5.27 12.48
N GLY A 79 -4.71 4.05 12.84
CA GLY A 79 -4.75 3.59 14.23
C GLY A 79 -3.37 3.56 14.85
N ARG A 80 -2.38 3.00 14.15
CA ARG A 80 -0.98 2.98 14.62
C ARG A 80 -0.36 4.37 14.72
N ALA A 81 -0.78 5.30 13.86
CA ALA A 81 -0.34 6.69 13.91
C ALA A 81 -1.09 7.55 14.94
N GLY A 82 -2.08 7.01 15.66
CA GLY A 82 -2.91 7.78 16.59
C GLY A 82 -3.81 8.82 15.90
N ARG A 83 -4.16 8.60 14.62
CA ARG A 83 -4.97 9.52 13.79
C ARG A 83 -6.42 9.07 13.61
N LEU A 84 -6.91 8.15 14.44
CA LEU A 84 -8.33 7.80 14.49
C LEU A 84 -9.06 8.77 15.43
N SER A 85 -10.03 9.50 14.90
CA SER A 85 -11.01 10.26 15.68
C SER A 85 -12.23 9.37 15.93
N GLY A 86 -12.56 9.13 17.20
CA GLY A 86 -13.78 8.43 17.64
C GLY A 86 -14.96 9.36 17.87
#